data_AF-A0A932EXV7-F1
#
_entry.id   AF-A0A932EXV7-F1
#
_cell.length_a   1.000
_cell.length_b   1.000
_cell.length_c   1.000
_cell.angle_alpha   90.00
_cell.angle_beta   90.00
_cell.angle_gamma   90.00
#
_symmetry.space_group_name_H-M   'P 1'
#
loop_
_entity.id
_entity.type
_entity.pdbx_description
1 polymer ?
#
loop_
_entity_poly.entity_id
_entity_poly.type
_entity_poly.pdbx_seq_one_letter_code
_entity_poly.pdbx_strand_id
1 'polypeptide(L)'
;MSADVDAVSAPGPGPPKGATVAATELFEANRGHVFGVAYRMLGSVAEAEDVVQDTWLRWRDVDASVIRSPRAYLGTVAGRIALDRLKSARAQREAYVGPWLPEPLVTDAATDPAAHADTADSLTFGFLCVLERLDPLERAVFLLREVFSYPYGEVAAVVGRSDAACRQIAHRARARVADEQRRAARRGTVDRAKAQQIVSALVAATVAGDVDGVQRLLAEQIVLVSDGGADTHAARRPVVGRHRVSRLIINLAARVPRGASVDPLWSNGDPAMLFRDASGAPLLLIAFTAGDATVEAIHAVVNPAKLAHLAR
;
A
#
# COMPACT_ATOMS: atom_id res chain seq x y z
N MET A 1 -14.38 -23.25 -59.54
CA MET A 1 -15.66 -23.01 -58.86
C MET A 1 -15.58 -23.75 -57.54
N SER A 2 -15.11 -23.17 -56.43
CA SER A 2 -15.55 -21.91 -55.76
C SER A 2 -17.07 -21.88 -55.66
N ALA A 3 -17.73 -21.65 -54.54
CA ALA A 3 -17.38 -21.34 -53.14
C ALA A 3 -18.59 -21.89 -52.31
N ASP A 4 -18.68 -21.93 -50.98
CA ASP A 4 -18.31 -20.97 -49.96
C ASP A 4 -18.19 -21.68 -48.61
N VAL A 5 -17.22 -21.20 -47.85
CA VAL A 5 -16.98 -21.41 -46.43
C VAL A 5 -17.62 -20.20 -45.70
N ASP A 6 -17.80 -20.31 -44.38
CA ASP A 6 -18.15 -19.23 -43.44
C ASP A 6 -19.64 -18.99 -43.13
N ALA A 7 -20.16 -19.81 -42.21
CA ALA A 7 -21.16 -19.35 -41.25
C ALA A 7 -20.47 -19.11 -39.90
N VAL A 8 -19.73 -18.00 -39.80
CA VAL A 8 -19.33 -17.44 -38.51
C VAL A 8 -20.60 -16.95 -37.82
N SER A 9 -20.97 -17.65 -36.74
CA SER A 9 -22.07 -17.27 -35.87
C SER A 9 -21.81 -15.86 -35.35
N ALA A 10 -22.67 -14.91 -35.73
CA ALA A 10 -22.58 -13.53 -35.29
C ALA A 10 -22.58 -13.44 -33.75
N PRO A 11 -21.78 -12.54 -33.13
CA PRO A 11 -21.90 -12.29 -31.71
C PRO A 11 -23.31 -11.79 -31.43
N GLY A 12 -23.99 -12.41 -30.46
CA GLY A 12 -25.33 -12.01 -30.04
C GLY A 12 -25.38 -10.51 -29.68
N PRO A 13 -26.57 -9.88 -29.72
CA PRO A 13 -26.70 -8.45 -29.44
C PRO A 13 -26.09 -8.16 -28.07
N GLY A 14 -25.07 -7.29 -28.06
CA GLY A 14 -24.45 -6.82 -26.83
C GLY A 14 -25.49 -6.20 -25.89
N PRO A 15 -25.19 -6.11 -24.59
CA PRO A 15 -26.14 -5.60 -23.61
C PRO A 15 -26.66 -4.21 -24.03
N PRO A 16 -27.93 -3.88 -23.73
CA PRO A 16 -28.51 -2.59 -24.10
C PRO A 16 -27.68 -1.45 -23.50
N LYS A 17 -27.47 -0.37 -24.27
CA LYS A 17 -26.59 0.76 -23.90
C LYS A 17 -26.82 1.31 -22.47
N GLY A 18 -28.05 1.25 -21.95
CA GLY A 18 -28.38 1.67 -20.58
C GLY A 18 -27.83 0.75 -19.47
N ALA A 19 -27.70 -0.56 -19.73
CA ALA A 19 -27.10 -1.51 -18.78
C ALA A 19 -25.58 -1.29 -18.65
N THR A 20 -24.91 -0.90 -19.74
CA THR A 20 -23.47 -0.57 -19.72
C THR A 20 -23.18 0.70 -18.93
N VAL A 21 -24.04 1.72 -19.02
CA VAL A 21 -23.90 2.97 -18.23
C VAL A 21 -24.06 2.68 -16.74
N ALA A 22 -25.09 1.93 -16.35
CA ALA A 22 -25.30 1.53 -14.95
C ALA A 22 -24.15 0.66 -14.41
N ALA A 23 -23.61 -0.26 -15.21
CA ALA A 23 -22.45 -1.06 -14.83
C ALA A 23 -21.18 -0.20 -14.63
N THR A 24 -20.98 0.80 -15.49
CA THR A 24 -19.85 1.75 -15.36
C THR A 24 -19.97 2.56 -14.07
N GLU A 25 -21.14 3.14 -13.79
CA GLU A 25 -21.38 3.93 -12.58
C GLU A 25 -21.18 3.10 -11.30
N LEU A 26 -21.68 1.86 -11.28
CA LEU A 26 -21.49 0.93 -10.15
C LEU A 26 -20.01 0.58 -9.94
N PHE A 27 -19.25 0.41 -11.02
CA PHE A 27 -17.82 0.15 -10.92
C PHE A 27 -17.06 1.36 -10.40
N GLU A 28 -17.29 2.54 -10.97
CA GLU A 28 -16.60 3.76 -10.55
C GLU A 28 -16.90 4.08 -9.07
N ALA A 29 -18.13 3.85 -8.62
CA ALA A 29 -18.49 3.96 -7.20
C ALA A 29 -17.72 3.00 -6.27
N ASN A 30 -17.19 1.90 -6.81
CA ASN A 30 -16.42 0.89 -6.07
C ASN A 30 -14.93 0.84 -6.46
N ARG A 31 -14.48 1.73 -7.34
CA ARG A 31 -13.11 1.70 -7.86
C ARG A 31 -12.06 1.86 -6.77
N GLY A 32 -12.29 2.79 -5.84
CA GLY A 32 -11.43 3.00 -4.67
C GLY A 32 -11.35 1.75 -3.79
N HIS A 33 -12.44 1.00 -3.65
CA HIS A 33 -12.46 -0.27 -2.93
C HIS A 33 -11.61 -1.35 -3.61
N VAL A 34 -11.80 -1.52 -4.92
CA VAL A 34 -11.03 -2.46 -5.76
C VAL A 34 -9.53 -2.15 -5.67
N PHE A 35 -9.16 -0.88 -5.83
CA PHE A 35 -7.78 -0.43 -5.67
C PHE A 35 -7.26 -0.72 -4.26
N GLY A 36 -8.03 -0.39 -3.22
CA GLY A 36 -7.65 -0.61 -1.83
C GLY A 36 -7.40 -2.08 -1.48
N VAL A 37 -8.18 -3.01 -2.05
CA VAL A 37 -7.97 -4.46 -1.94
C VAL A 37 -6.67 -4.86 -2.62
N ALA A 38 -6.49 -4.46 -3.89
CA ALA A 38 -5.33 -4.83 -4.69
C ALA A 38 -4.01 -4.28 -4.12
N TYR A 39 -4.00 -3.00 -3.74
CA TYR A 39 -2.83 -2.35 -3.17
C TYR A 39 -2.42 -2.95 -1.82
N ARG A 40 -3.36 -3.26 -0.92
CA ARG A 40 -3.01 -3.95 0.35
C ARG A 40 -2.52 -5.37 0.12
N MET A 41 -2.96 -6.03 -0.94
CA MET A 41 -2.47 -7.36 -1.34
C MET A 41 -1.06 -7.31 -1.94
N LEU A 42 -0.77 -6.34 -2.79
CA LEU A 42 0.43 -6.32 -3.62
C LEU A 42 1.51 -5.38 -3.08
N GLY A 43 1.15 -4.25 -2.49
CA GLY A 43 2.10 -3.24 -2.04
C GLY A 43 2.72 -2.44 -3.19
N SER A 44 2.12 -2.46 -4.39
CA SER A 44 2.49 -1.65 -5.55
C SER A 44 1.25 -0.90 -6.06
N VAL A 45 1.41 0.39 -6.35
CA VAL A 45 0.38 1.25 -6.93
C VAL A 45 0.13 0.82 -8.38
N ALA A 46 1.20 0.65 -9.16
CA ALA A 46 1.08 0.22 -10.56
C ALA A 46 0.40 -1.16 -10.67
N GLU A 47 0.83 -2.16 -9.90
CA GLU A 47 0.17 -3.48 -9.94
C GLU A 47 -1.28 -3.41 -9.47
N ALA A 48 -1.62 -2.48 -8.55
CA ALA A 48 -2.99 -2.30 -8.08
C ALA A 48 -3.88 -1.62 -9.14
N GLU A 49 -3.37 -0.63 -9.87
CA GLU A 49 -4.07 0.00 -11.01
C GLU A 49 -4.37 -1.04 -12.10
N ASP A 50 -3.41 -1.92 -12.41
CA ASP A 50 -3.63 -3.01 -13.35
C ASP A 50 -4.74 -3.97 -12.85
N VAL A 51 -4.77 -4.32 -11.56
CA VAL A 51 -5.85 -5.17 -11.02
C VAL A 51 -7.20 -4.46 -11.13
N VAL A 52 -7.27 -3.14 -10.93
CA VAL A 52 -8.49 -2.36 -11.16
C VAL A 52 -8.94 -2.50 -12.60
N GLN A 53 -8.03 -2.37 -13.56
CA GLN A 53 -8.34 -2.54 -14.99
C GLN A 53 -8.81 -3.96 -15.32
N ASP A 54 -8.11 -4.99 -14.87
CA ASP A 54 -8.51 -6.39 -15.07
C ASP A 54 -9.87 -6.69 -14.44
N THR A 55 -10.17 -6.09 -13.29
CA THR A 55 -11.46 -6.23 -12.62
C THR A 55 -12.58 -5.56 -13.42
N TRP A 56 -12.35 -4.36 -13.95
CA TRP A 56 -13.30 -3.68 -14.85
C TRP A 56 -13.62 -4.52 -16.09
N LEU A 57 -12.59 -5.07 -16.73
CA LEU A 57 -12.77 -5.90 -17.93
C LEU A 57 -13.63 -7.14 -17.65
N ARG A 58 -13.58 -7.70 -16.44
CA ARG A 58 -14.46 -8.80 -16.02
C ARG A 58 -15.85 -8.33 -15.62
N TRP A 59 -15.97 -7.14 -15.05
CA TRP A 59 -17.24 -6.59 -14.56
C TRP A 59 -18.17 -6.14 -15.68
N ARG A 60 -17.64 -5.54 -16.76
CA ARG A 60 -18.44 -4.98 -17.85
C ARG A 60 -19.34 -6.02 -18.56
N ASP A 61 -18.96 -7.29 -18.48
CA ASP A 61 -19.66 -8.42 -19.11
C ASP A 61 -20.58 -9.17 -18.11
N VAL A 62 -20.63 -8.73 -16.84
CA VAL A 62 -21.49 -9.29 -15.79
C VAL A 62 -22.84 -8.59 -15.79
N ASP A 63 -23.92 -9.37 -15.70
CA ASP A 63 -25.24 -8.82 -15.41
C ASP A 63 -25.28 -8.33 -13.95
N ALA A 64 -25.13 -7.02 -13.77
CA ALA A 64 -25.11 -6.40 -12.45
C ALA A 64 -26.44 -6.54 -11.69
N SER A 65 -27.56 -6.81 -12.39
CA SER A 65 -28.89 -6.90 -11.76
C SER A 65 -29.05 -8.11 -10.85
N VAL A 66 -28.28 -9.18 -11.07
CA VAL A 66 -28.29 -10.39 -10.24
C VAL A 66 -27.28 -10.33 -9.09
N ILE A 67 -26.44 -9.29 -9.04
CA ILE A 67 -25.40 -9.13 -8.03
C ILE A 67 -25.95 -8.36 -6.83
N ARG A 68 -26.13 -9.09 -5.72
CA ARG A 68 -26.66 -8.52 -4.46
C ARG A 68 -25.77 -7.43 -3.84
N SER A 69 -24.45 -7.58 -3.96
CA SER A 69 -23.46 -6.63 -3.44
C SER A 69 -22.34 -6.44 -4.47
N PRO A 70 -22.42 -5.40 -5.32
CA PRO A 70 -21.37 -5.08 -6.27
C PRO A 70 -20.01 -4.90 -5.60
N ARG A 71 -19.99 -4.26 -4.42
CA ARG A 71 -18.78 -4.05 -3.61
C ARG A 71 -18.06 -5.35 -3.25
N ALA A 72 -18.78 -6.31 -2.65
CA ALA A 72 -18.21 -7.59 -2.24
C ALA A 72 -17.80 -8.44 -3.45
N TYR A 73 -18.60 -8.42 -4.52
CA TYR A 73 -18.28 -9.10 -5.77
C TYR A 73 -16.98 -8.56 -6.39
N LEU A 74 -16.88 -7.25 -6.57
CA LEU A 74 -15.73 -6.59 -7.17
C LEU A 74 -14.46 -6.81 -6.35
N GLY A 75 -14.53 -6.67 -5.03
CA GLY A 75 -13.35 -6.93 -4.20
C GLY A 75 -12.97 -8.41 -4.10
N THR A 76 -13.91 -9.34 -4.24
CA THR A 76 -13.63 -10.78 -4.41
C THR A 76 -12.87 -11.05 -5.71
N VAL A 77 -13.31 -10.46 -6.83
CA VAL A 77 -12.64 -10.57 -8.13
C VAL A 77 -11.23 -9.97 -8.06
N ALA A 78 -11.10 -8.77 -7.51
CA ALA A 78 -9.83 -8.09 -7.31
C ALA A 78 -8.87 -8.89 -6.42
N GLY A 79 -9.38 -9.41 -5.30
CA GLY A 79 -8.62 -10.23 -4.37
C GLY A 79 -8.08 -11.51 -5.01
N ARG A 80 -8.86 -12.13 -5.92
CA ARG A 80 -8.41 -13.31 -6.68
C ARG A 80 -7.28 -12.96 -7.66
N ILE A 81 -7.46 -11.91 -8.45
CA ILE A 81 -6.43 -11.43 -9.39
C ILE A 81 -5.14 -11.07 -8.63
N ALA A 82 -5.27 -10.32 -7.53
CA ALA A 82 -4.14 -9.90 -6.72
C ALA A 82 -3.44 -11.08 -6.03
N LEU A 83 -4.17 -12.10 -5.57
CA LEU A 83 -3.58 -13.31 -5.00
C LEU A 83 -2.73 -14.07 -6.03
N ASP A 84 -3.22 -14.20 -7.26
CA ASP A 84 -2.48 -14.90 -8.32
C ASP A 84 -1.21 -14.14 -8.74
N ARG A 85 -1.28 -12.80 -8.82
CA ARG A 85 -0.10 -11.94 -9.00
C ARG A 85 0.88 -12.05 -7.83
N LEU A 86 0.39 -12.01 -6.59
CA LEU A 86 1.22 -12.09 -5.39
C LEU A 86 2.00 -13.42 -5.29
N LYS A 87 1.38 -14.54 -5.71
CA LYS A 87 2.09 -15.83 -5.80
C LYS A 87 3.26 -15.79 -6.78
N SER A 88 3.08 -15.11 -7.91
CA SER A 88 4.10 -14.96 -8.95
C SER A 88 5.21 -13.98 -8.55
N ALA A 89 4.83 -12.88 -7.90
CA ALA A 89 5.74 -11.82 -7.46
C ALA A 89 6.67 -12.26 -6.31
N ARG A 90 6.30 -13.30 -5.54
CA ARG A 90 7.11 -13.79 -4.41
C ARG A 90 8.55 -14.10 -4.82
N ALA A 91 8.75 -14.82 -5.92
CA ALA A 91 10.09 -15.19 -6.38
C ALA A 91 10.94 -13.95 -6.76
N GLN A 92 10.30 -12.93 -7.33
CA GLN A 92 10.97 -11.67 -7.66
C GLN A 92 11.36 -10.88 -6.40
N ARG A 93 10.50 -10.87 -5.37
CA ARG A 93 10.79 -10.21 -4.08
C ARG A 93 11.87 -10.95 -3.29
N GLU A 94 11.94 -12.27 -3.39
CA GLU A 94 13.02 -13.07 -2.79
C GLU A 94 14.39 -12.77 -3.42
N ALA A 95 14.43 -12.42 -4.70
CA ALA A 95 15.63 -11.99 -5.40
C ALA A 95 15.96 -10.48 -5.22
N TYR A 96 15.16 -9.73 -4.45
CA TYR A 96 15.31 -8.30 -4.31
C TYR A 96 16.58 -7.91 -3.54
N VAL A 97 17.26 -6.86 -4.00
CA VAL A 97 18.49 -6.38 -3.37
C VAL A 97 18.14 -5.44 -2.21
N GLY A 98 18.31 -5.93 -0.98
CA GLY A 98 18.03 -5.16 0.24
C GLY A 98 16.59 -5.31 0.74
N PRO A 99 16.14 -4.47 1.69
CA PRO A 99 14.78 -4.52 2.20
C PRO A 99 13.75 -4.12 1.12
N TRP A 100 12.68 -4.91 1.01
CA TRP A 100 11.51 -4.56 0.21
C TRP A 100 10.53 -3.73 1.04
N LEU A 101 10.17 -2.55 0.56
CA LEU A 101 9.11 -1.70 1.11
C LEU A 101 7.95 -1.55 0.10
N PRO A 102 6.69 -1.44 0.55
CA PRO A 102 5.58 -1.09 -0.34
C PRO A 102 5.82 0.25 -1.05
N GLU A 103 5.27 0.41 -2.26
CA GLU A 103 5.19 1.70 -2.93
C GLU A 103 4.36 2.68 -2.08
N PRO A 104 4.87 3.88 -1.79
CA PRO A 104 4.18 4.83 -0.93
C PRO A 104 2.97 5.42 -1.65
N LEU A 105 1.82 5.43 -0.98
CA LEU A 105 0.61 6.10 -1.45
C LEU A 105 0.46 7.42 -0.72
N VAL A 106 0.34 8.53 -1.45
CA VAL A 106 0.04 9.84 -0.84
C VAL A 106 -1.44 9.85 -0.46
N THR A 107 -1.71 10.07 0.82
CA THR A 107 -3.05 10.03 1.44
C THR A 107 -3.39 11.39 2.06
N ASP A 108 -3.18 12.47 1.31
CA ASP A 108 -3.59 13.79 1.78
C ASP A 108 -5.13 13.89 1.73
N ALA A 109 -5.74 14.25 2.85
CA ALA A 109 -7.18 14.31 3.03
C ALA A 109 -7.86 15.33 2.09
N ALA A 110 -7.09 16.28 1.57
CA ALA A 110 -7.56 17.31 0.66
C ALA A 110 -7.83 16.79 -0.77
N THR A 111 -7.22 15.68 -1.18
CA THR A 111 -7.15 15.31 -2.61
C THR A 111 -8.09 14.17 -3.02
N ASP A 112 -8.48 13.26 -2.11
CA ASP A 112 -9.37 12.14 -2.46
C ASP A 112 -10.15 11.55 -1.26
N PRO A 113 -11.35 12.04 -0.93
CA PRO A 113 -12.20 11.49 0.12
C PRO A 113 -12.66 10.05 -0.11
N ALA A 114 -12.72 9.58 -1.37
CA ALA A 114 -13.19 8.24 -1.73
C ALA A 114 -12.09 7.18 -1.53
N ALA A 115 -10.81 7.55 -1.72
CA ALA A 115 -9.66 6.72 -1.33
C ALA A 115 -9.54 6.52 0.20
N HIS A 116 -10.15 7.39 1.00
CA HIS A 116 -10.09 7.37 2.48
C HIS A 116 -11.17 6.50 3.14
N ALA A 117 -12.25 6.15 2.45
CA ALA A 117 -13.46 5.61 3.09
C ALA A 117 -13.32 4.16 3.61
N ASP A 118 -12.39 3.37 3.07
CA ASP A 118 -12.29 1.93 3.39
C ASP A 118 -11.24 1.60 4.45
N THR A 119 -11.21 2.39 5.53
CA THR A 119 -10.37 2.20 6.74
C THR A 119 -8.96 2.75 6.56
N ALA A 120 -8.84 4.08 6.57
CA ALA A 120 -7.56 4.81 6.65
C ALA A 120 -6.66 4.31 7.79
N ASP A 121 -7.25 3.89 8.92
CA ASP A 121 -6.53 3.36 10.09
C ASP A 121 -5.77 2.04 9.80
N SER A 122 -6.17 1.31 8.75
CA SER A 122 -5.55 0.05 8.34
C SER A 122 -4.48 0.20 7.27
N LEU A 123 -4.23 1.40 6.73
CA LEU A 123 -3.29 1.60 5.63
C LEU A 123 -1.93 2.13 6.10
N THR A 124 -1.57 2.05 7.38
CA THR A 124 -0.24 2.51 7.88
C THR A 124 0.91 1.83 7.16
N PHE A 125 2.01 2.55 6.94
CA PHE A 125 3.17 2.01 6.23
C PHE A 125 3.76 0.81 6.97
N GLY A 126 3.83 0.91 8.31
CA GLY A 126 4.25 -0.19 9.18
C GLY A 126 3.37 -1.43 9.04
N PHE A 127 2.04 -1.26 8.93
CA PHE A 127 1.13 -2.39 8.72
C PHE A 127 1.36 -3.06 7.36
N LEU A 128 1.50 -2.29 6.28
CA LEU A 128 1.82 -2.86 4.95
C LEU A 128 3.14 -3.64 4.98
N CYS A 129 4.17 -3.14 5.68
CA CYS A 129 5.44 -3.85 5.87
C CYS A 129 5.28 -5.18 6.62
N VAL A 130 4.33 -5.26 7.56
CA VAL A 130 4.04 -6.51 8.28
C VAL A 130 3.28 -7.49 7.40
N LEU A 131 2.38 -7.01 6.52
CA LEU A 131 1.70 -7.86 5.55
C LEU A 131 2.66 -8.52 4.55
N GLU A 132 3.78 -7.86 4.19
CA GLU A 132 4.83 -8.44 3.35
C GLU A 132 5.51 -9.67 3.97
N ARG A 133 5.36 -9.90 5.28
CA ARG A 133 5.91 -11.08 5.97
C ARG A 133 4.97 -12.28 5.98
N LEU A 134 3.72 -12.09 5.57
CA LEU A 134 2.76 -13.17 5.46
C LEU A 134 2.92 -13.90 4.12
N ASP A 135 2.72 -15.22 4.12
CA ASP A 135 2.60 -15.95 2.87
C ASP A 135 1.38 -15.44 2.07
N PRO A 136 1.38 -15.52 0.73
CA PRO A 136 0.33 -14.94 -0.11
C PRO A 136 -1.10 -15.33 0.30
N LEU A 137 -1.28 -16.60 0.68
CA LEU A 137 -2.55 -17.14 1.13
C LEU A 137 -2.96 -16.57 2.50
N GLU A 138 -2.03 -16.45 3.45
CA GLU A 138 -2.28 -15.86 4.76
C GLU A 138 -2.70 -14.40 4.63
N ARG A 139 -1.98 -13.64 3.79
CA ARG A 139 -2.29 -12.23 3.50
C ARG A 139 -3.67 -12.05 2.90
N ALA A 140 -4.03 -12.86 1.89
CA ALA A 140 -5.34 -12.81 1.25
C ALA A 140 -6.48 -13.10 2.24
N VAL A 141 -6.36 -14.19 2.98
CA VAL A 141 -7.39 -14.57 3.97
C VAL A 141 -7.53 -13.49 5.04
N PHE A 142 -6.42 -12.98 5.55
CA PHE A 142 -6.42 -11.95 6.57
C PHE A 142 -7.03 -10.63 6.06
N LEU A 143 -6.62 -10.13 4.90
CA LEU A 143 -7.14 -8.86 4.37
C LEU A 143 -8.63 -8.94 4.07
N LEU A 144 -9.04 -9.95 3.30
CA LEU A 144 -10.44 -10.08 2.90
C LEU A 144 -11.35 -10.28 4.11
N ARG A 145 -10.89 -11.03 5.13
CA ARG A 145 -11.70 -11.28 6.32
C ARG A 145 -11.64 -10.17 7.36
N GLU A 146 -10.46 -9.72 7.74
CA GLU A 146 -10.26 -8.86 8.92
C GLU A 146 -10.26 -7.37 8.58
N VAL A 147 -9.85 -7.00 7.36
CA VAL A 147 -9.83 -5.60 6.91
C VAL A 147 -11.10 -5.28 6.13
N PHE A 148 -11.50 -6.13 5.19
CA PHE A 148 -12.67 -5.92 4.35
C PHE A 148 -13.95 -6.59 4.86
N SER A 149 -13.87 -7.32 5.98
CA SER A 149 -15.02 -7.93 6.66
C SER A 149 -15.83 -8.92 5.83
N TYR A 150 -15.24 -9.53 4.79
CA TYR A 150 -15.96 -10.49 3.95
C TYR A 150 -16.30 -11.78 4.69
N PRO A 151 -17.48 -12.39 4.44
CA PRO A 151 -17.82 -13.70 4.96
C PRO A 151 -16.81 -14.78 4.53
N TYR A 152 -16.58 -15.77 5.39
CA TYR A 152 -15.62 -16.84 5.11
C TYR A 152 -15.91 -17.60 3.82
N GLY A 153 -17.18 -17.75 3.42
CA GLY A 153 -17.55 -18.38 2.15
C GLY A 153 -17.06 -17.62 0.92
N GLU A 154 -17.08 -16.28 0.94
CA GLU A 154 -16.54 -15.46 -0.14
C GLU A 154 -15.00 -15.54 -0.17
N VAL A 155 -14.37 -15.46 1.01
CA VAL A 155 -12.92 -15.62 1.14
C VAL A 155 -12.47 -16.99 0.63
N ALA A 156 -13.19 -18.06 1.01
CA ALA A 156 -12.97 -19.43 0.58
C ALA A 156 -13.01 -19.57 -0.95
N ALA A 157 -13.98 -18.92 -1.61
CA ALA A 157 -14.09 -18.89 -3.06
C ALA A 157 -12.90 -18.19 -3.73
N VAL A 158 -12.38 -17.11 -3.14
CA VAL A 158 -11.17 -16.43 -3.65
C VAL A 158 -9.95 -17.33 -3.56
N VAL A 159 -9.72 -17.93 -2.41
CA VAL A 159 -8.46 -18.62 -2.11
C VAL A 159 -8.44 -20.10 -2.49
N GLY A 160 -9.59 -20.66 -2.91
CA GLY A 160 -9.73 -22.06 -3.27
C GLY A 160 -9.53 -23.00 -2.07
N ARG A 161 -10.15 -22.68 -0.93
CA ARG A 161 -10.09 -23.47 0.32
C ARG A 161 -11.48 -23.58 0.95
N SER A 162 -11.61 -24.44 1.98
CA SER A 162 -12.84 -24.52 2.77
C SER A 162 -12.93 -23.39 3.78
N ASP A 163 -14.15 -23.04 4.20
CA ASP A 163 -14.41 -22.08 5.29
C ASP A 163 -13.61 -22.39 6.57
N ALA A 164 -13.55 -23.67 6.94
CA ALA A 164 -12.81 -24.11 8.12
C ALA A 164 -11.30 -23.83 8.00
N ALA A 165 -10.72 -24.09 6.82
CA ALA A 165 -9.32 -23.77 6.55
C ALA A 165 -9.08 -22.25 6.57
N CYS A 166 -9.98 -21.45 5.98
CA CYS A 166 -9.88 -20.00 6.03
C CYS A 166 -9.91 -19.46 7.46
N ARG A 167 -10.75 -19.99 8.35
CA ARG A 167 -10.78 -19.60 9.78
C ARG A 167 -9.44 -19.87 10.48
N GLN A 168 -8.86 -21.05 10.25
CA GLN A 168 -7.56 -21.41 10.83
C GLN A 168 -6.43 -20.52 10.30
N ILE A 169 -6.43 -20.23 9.00
CA ILE A 169 -5.46 -19.33 8.37
C ILE A 169 -5.62 -17.91 8.94
N ALA A 170 -6.84 -17.38 9.00
CA ALA A 170 -7.13 -16.06 9.56
C ALA A 170 -6.61 -15.92 11.00
N HIS A 171 -6.86 -16.93 11.84
CA HIS A 171 -6.36 -16.96 13.21
C HIS A 171 -4.84 -16.88 13.29
N ARG A 172 -4.12 -17.68 12.48
CA ARG A 172 -2.64 -17.67 12.45
C ARG A 172 -2.09 -16.34 11.92
N ALA A 173 -2.68 -15.80 10.85
CA ALA A 173 -2.29 -14.52 10.29
C ALA A 173 -2.51 -13.39 11.30
N ARG A 174 -3.65 -13.39 12.02
CA ARG A 174 -3.94 -12.42 13.08
C ARG A 174 -2.85 -12.43 14.15
N ALA A 175 -2.42 -13.61 14.62
CA ALA A 175 -1.36 -13.70 15.62
C ALA A 175 -0.04 -13.06 15.14
N ARG A 176 0.30 -13.21 13.84
CA ARG A 176 1.52 -12.63 13.25
C ARG A 176 1.47 -11.12 13.09
N VAL A 177 0.28 -10.54 12.91
CA VAL A 177 0.10 -9.09 12.69
C VAL A 177 -0.40 -8.33 13.93
N ALA A 178 -0.75 -9.05 15.00
CA ALA A 178 -1.45 -8.48 16.15
C ALA A 178 -0.69 -7.34 16.82
N ASP A 179 0.63 -7.45 16.93
CA ASP A 179 1.47 -6.41 17.53
C ASP A 179 1.38 -5.10 16.73
N GLU A 180 1.49 -5.19 15.41
CA GLU A 180 1.43 -4.01 14.56
C GLU A 180 0.01 -3.46 14.44
N GLN A 181 -1.02 -4.31 14.44
CA GLN A 181 -2.40 -3.85 14.54
C GLN A 181 -2.66 -3.08 15.84
N ARG A 182 -2.13 -3.56 16.98
CA ARG A 182 -2.27 -2.83 18.26
C ARG A 182 -1.55 -1.49 18.22
N ARG A 183 -0.37 -1.42 17.58
CA ARG A 183 0.33 -0.14 17.38
C ARG A 183 -0.44 0.78 16.44
N ALA A 184 -0.93 0.28 15.30
CA ALA A 184 -1.76 1.04 14.36
C ALA A 184 -3.03 1.57 15.01
N ALA A 185 -3.73 0.77 15.80
CA ALA A 185 -4.92 1.20 16.53
C ALA A 185 -4.60 2.29 17.58
N ARG A 186 -3.48 2.18 18.30
CA ARG A 186 -3.01 3.27 19.19
C ARG A 186 -2.66 4.53 18.38
N ARG A 187 -2.06 4.39 17.20
CA ARG A 187 -1.74 5.52 16.31
C ARG A 187 -2.98 6.20 15.73
N GLY A 188 -4.05 5.46 15.44
CA GLY A 188 -5.36 6.04 15.08
C GLY A 188 -5.94 6.94 16.17
N THR A 189 -5.44 6.86 17.41
CA THR A 189 -5.77 7.79 18.51
C THR A 189 -4.77 8.94 18.67
N VAL A 190 -3.61 8.88 18.02
CA VAL A 190 -2.64 9.99 18.01
C VAL A 190 -3.15 11.05 17.05
N ASP A 191 -3.37 12.25 17.58
CA ASP A 191 -3.76 13.41 16.79
C ASP A 191 -2.75 13.67 15.66
N ARG A 192 -3.24 13.79 14.42
CA ARG A 192 -2.43 14.12 13.24
C ARG A 192 -1.59 15.38 13.46
N ALA A 193 -2.12 16.37 14.18
CA ALA A 193 -1.38 17.57 14.53
C ALA A 193 -0.17 17.27 15.42
N LYS A 194 -0.33 16.38 16.40
CA LYS A 194 0.76 15.96 17.30
C LYS A 194 1.82 15.14 16.56
N ALA A 195 1.41 14.22 15.69
CA ALA A 195 2.33 13.46 14.84
C ALA A 195 3.16 14.40 13.95
N GLN A 196 2.50 15.39 13.34
CA GLN A 196 3.17 16.41 12.54
C GLN A 196 4.16 17.24 13.36
N GLN A 197 3.79 17.65 14.59
CA GLN A 197 4.68 18.41 15.47
C GLN A 197 5.96 17.64 15.83
N ILE A 198 5.84 16.36 16.17
CA ILE A 198 7.00 15.50 16.51
C ILE A 198 7.92 15.35 15.30
N VAL A 199 7.36 15.09 14.11
CA VAL A 199 8.16 14.94 12.88
C VAL A 199 8.82 16.26 12.49
N SER A 200 8.11 17.39 12.54
CA SER A 200 8.68 18.71 12.26
C SER A 200 9.84 19.04 13.22
N ALA A 201 9.70 18.73 14.52
CA ALA A 201 10.76 18.90 15.48
C ALA A 201 11.98 18.01 15.18
N LEU A 202 11.74 16.75 14.77
CA LEU A 202 12.81 15.82 14.40
C LEU A 202 13.58 16.32 13.17
N VAL A 203 12.86 16.81 12.16
CA VAL A 203 13.45 17.38 10.94
C VAL A 203 14.29 18.60 11.27
N ALA A 204 13.77 19.52 12.09
CA ALA A 204 14.50 20.70 12.52
C ALA A 204 15.80 20.36 13.26
N ALA A 205 15.74 19.42 14.22
CA ALA A 205 16.92 18.95 14.94
C ALA A 205 17.94 18.26 14.00
N THR A 206 17.46 17.49 13.01
CA THR A 206 18.30 16.82 12.03
C THR A 206 19.05 17.81 11.14
N VAL A 207 18.36 18.84 10.64
CA VAL A 207 18.96 19.91 9.83
C VAL A 207 19.96 20.73 10.63
N ALA A 208 19.68 20.98 11.91
CA ALA A 208 20.58 21.68 12.82
C ALA A 208 21.82 20.85 13.23
N GLY A 209 21.84 19.55 12.94
CA GLY A 209 22.88 18.63 13.42
C GLY A 209 22.84 18.40 14.94
N ASP A 210 21.71 18.70 15.61
CA ASP A 210 21.52 18.49 17.04
C ASP A 210 21.31 16.99 17.33
N VAL A 211 22.41 16.27 17.54
CA VAL A 211 22.40 14.82 17.81
C VAL A 211 21.55 14.49 19.03
N ASP A 212 21.59 15.31 20.08
CA ASP A 212 20.86 15.05 21.33
C ASP A 212 19.37 15.34 21.15
N GLY A 213 19.02 16.41 20.45
CA GLY A 213 17.64 16.73 20.05
C GLY A 213 17.01 15.64 19.20
N VAL A 214 17.74 15.15 18.21
CA VAL A 214 17.32 13.98 17.42
C VAL A 214 17.10 12.78 18.33
N GLN A 215 18.07 12.41 19.18
CA GLN A 215 17.94 11.24 20.05
C GLN A 215 16.79 11.33 21.06
N ARG A 216 16.39 12.53 21.50
CA ARG A 216 15.20 12.73 22.36
C ARG A 216 13.89 12.45 21.64
N LEU A 217 13.86 12.65 20.32
CA LEU A 217 12.66 12.49 19.49
C LEU A 217 12.55 11.10 18.85
N LEU A 218 13.60 10.25 18.96
CA LEU A 218 13.57 8.87 18.47
C LEU A 218 13.30 7.89 19.62
N ALA A 219 12.45 6.90 19.37
CA ALA A 219 12.27 5.78 20.28
C ALA A 219 13.60 5.02 20.46
N GLU A 220 13.82 4.41 21.62
CA GLU A 220 15.07 3.71 21.92
C GLU A 220 15.39 2.62 20.88
N GLN A 221 14.37 1.82 20.53
CA GLN A 221 14.45 0.71 19.59
C GLN A 221 14.00 1.10 18.18
N ILE A 222 14.15 2.37 17.80
CA ILE A 222 13.79 2.82 16.46
C ILE A 222 14.47 1.99 15.37
N VAL A 223 13.74 1.74 14.31
CA VAL A 223 14.26 1.11 13.10
C VAL A 223 14.14 2.06 11.91
N LEU A 224 15.23 2.20 11.16
CA LEU A 224 15.24 2.81 9.84
C LEU A 224 15.38 1.72 8.78
N VAL A 225 14.41 1.62 7.88
CA VAL A 225 14.42 0.71 6.74
C VAL A 225 14.46 1.54 5.46
N SER A 226 15.34 1.19 4.53
CA SER A 226 15.44 1.86 3.24
C SER A 226 15.31 0.87 2.09
N ASP A 227 14.54 1.23 1.07
CA ASP A 227 14.37 0.47 -0.17
C ASP A 227 14.94 1.29 -1.35
N GLY A 228 16.07 0.83 -1.90
CA GLY A 228 16.71 1.44 -3.08
C GLY A 228 16.67 0.57 -4.35
N GLY A 229 16.20 -0.68 -4.26
CA GLY A 229 16.34 -1.65 -5.35
C GLY A 229 17.79 -1.94 -5.73
N ALA A 230 18.00 -2.46 -6.95
CA ALA A 230 19.33 -2.84 -7.43
C ALA A 230 20.21 -1.63 -7.76
N ASP A 231 19.60 -0.53 -8.23
CA ASP A 231 20.30 0.56 -8.91
C ASP A 231 20.55 1.78 -8.01
N THR A 232 20.01 1.81 -6.80
CA THR A 232 20.16 2.95 -5.87
C THR A 232 20.89 2.55 -4.60
N HIS A 233 21.80 3.41 -4.14
CA HIS A 233 22.51 3.18 -2.89
C HIS A 233 21.58 3.39 -1.68
N ALA A 234 21.18 2.30 -1.04
CA ALA A 234 20.40 2.29 0.19
C ALA A 234 20.99 1.30 1.20
N ALA A 235 20.65 1.44 2.48
CA ALA A 235 21.09 0.50 3.49
C ALA A 235 20.49 -0.88 3.19
N ARG A 236 21.36 -1.87 2.92
CA ARG A 236 20.94 -3.25 2.59
C ARG A 236 20.37 -4.03 3.78
N ARG A 237 20.47 -3.47 4.98
CA ARG A 237 19.92 -4.05 6.22
C ARG A 237 19.30 -2.93 7.04
N PRO A 238 18.21 -3.21 7.78
CA PRO A 238 17.63 -2.25 8.72
C PRO A 238 18.65 -1.72 9.71
N VAL A 239 18.60 -0.41 9.97
CA VAL A 239 19.45 0.26 10.96
C VAL A 239 18.64 0.41 12.24
N VAL A 240 19.09 -0.25 13.31
CA VAL A 240 18.37 -0.32 14.58
C VAL A 240 19.08 0.50 15.66
N GLY A 241 18.30 1.22 16.45
CA GLY A 241 18.71 1.93 17.65
C GLY A 241 18.96 3.42 17.43
N ARG A 242 18.46 4.24 18.36
CA ARG A 242 18.45 5.72 18.25
C ARG A 242 19.83 6.34 17.96
N HIS A 243 20.92 5.81 18.51
CA HIS A 243 22.26 6.34 18.29
C HIS A 243 22.77 6.13 16.85
N ARG A 244 22.46 4.97 16.25
CA ARG A 244 22.88 4.67 14.88
C ARG A 244 22.02 5.43 13.89
N VAL A 245 20.70 5.47 14.13
CA VAL A 245 19.75 6.19 13.29
C VAL A 245 20.01 7.70 13.33
N SER A 246 20.24 8.30 14.51
CA SER A 246 20.48 9.75 14.63
C SER A 246 21.68 10.21 13.79
N ARG A 247 22.82 9.52 13.91
CA ARG A 247 24.03 9.81 13.14
C ARG A 247 23.79 9.62 11.65
N LEU A 248 23.06 8.58 11.26
CA LEU A 248 22.76 8.31 9.87
C LEU A 248 21.92 9.43 9.25
N ILE A 249 20.79 9.80 9.87
CA ILE A 249 19.88 10.79 9.28
C ILE A 249 20.51 12.19 9.21
N ILE A 250 21.32 12.58 10.20
CA ILE A 250 22.08 13.85 10.16
C ILE A 250 23.09 13.84 9.01
N ASN A 251 23.85 12.75 8.85
CA ASN A 251 24.80 12.62 7.76
C ASN A 251 24.14 12.60 6.38
N LEU A 252 22.94 12.03 6.26
CA LEU A 252 22.17 12.00 5.01
C LEU A 252 21.55 13.37 4.71
N ALA A 253 21.05 14.09 5.70
CA ALA A 253 20.50 15.43 5.53
C ALA A 253 21.56 16.40 4.94
N ALA A 254 22.82 16.28 5.37
CA ALA A 254 23.93 17.06 4.81
C ALA A 254 24.25 16.74 3.34
N ARG A 255 23.72 15.64 2.78
CA ARG A 255 23.94 15.19 1.40
C ARG A 255 22.77 15.49 0.47
N VAL A 256 21.68 16.08 0.98
CA VAL A 256 20.55 16.48 0.14
C VAL A 256 21.06 17.49 -0.91
N PRO A 257 20.80 17.25 -2.21
CA PRO A 257 21.28 18.13 -3.27
C PRO A 257 20.81 19.58 -3.08
N ARG A 258 21.69 20.54 -3.38
CA ARG A 258 21.30 21.96 -3.40
C ARG A 258 20.22 22.18 -4.46
N GLY A 259 19.16 22.88 -4.08
CA GLY A 259 18.01 23.13 -4.96
C GLY A 259 16.95 22.01 -4.96
N ALA A 260 17.14 20.93 -4.19
CA ALA A 260 16.07 19.97 -3.94
C ALA A 260 14.93 20.63 -3.13
N SER A 261 13.68 20.34 -3.49
CA SER A 261 12.53 20.70 -2.67
C SER A 261 12.21 19.58 -1.68
N VAL A 262 11.59 19.97 -0.55
CA VAL A 262 11.12 19.04 0.47
C VAL A 262 9.68 19.40 0.79
N ASP A 263 8.76 18.50 0.44
CA ASP A 263 7.33 18.69 0.59
C ASP A 263 6.83 17.80 1.74
N PRO A 264 6.40 18.37 2.88
CA PRO A 264 5.72 17.61 3.92
C PRO A 264 4.34 17.15 3.43
N LEU A 265 4.03 15.87 3.60
CA LEU A 265 2.76 15.28 3.18
C LEU A 265 2.36 14.14 4.11
N TRP A 266 1.22 13.51 3.81
CA TRP A 266 0.82 12.26 4.44
C TRP A 266 0.91 11.12 3.44
N SER A 267 1.58 10.04 3.84
CA SER A 267 1.69 8.84 3.03
C SER A 267 1.23 7.64 3.85
N ASN A 268 0.30 6.86 3.31
CA ASN A 268 -0.21 5.68 3.96
C ASN A 268 -0.74 5.97 5.38
N GLY A 269 -1.30 7.15 5.63
CA GLY A 269 -1.76 7.54 6.97
C GLY A 269 -0.65 7.88 7.98
N ASP A 270 0.62 7.89 7.58
CA ASP A 270 1.75 8.37 8.38
C ASP A 270 2.26 9.72 7.86
N PRO A 271 2.76 10.64 8.72
CA PRO A 271 3.44 11.85 8.27
C PRO A 271 4.70 11.48 7.47
N ALA A 272 4.94 12.18 6.38
CA ALA A 272 6.03 11.89 5.47
C ALA A 272 6.63 13.16 4.85
N MET A 273 7.80 13.00 4.23
CA MET A 273 8.47 14.02 3.44
C MET A 273 8.80 13.45 2.06
N LEU A 274 8.41 14.17 1.02
CA LEU A 274 8.81 13.90 -0.36
C LEU A 274 9.92 14.86 -0.75
N PHE A 275 11.05 14.31 -1.19
CA PHE A 275 12.18 15.05 -1.71
C PHE A 275 12.13 15.01 -3.23
N ARG A 276 12.26 16.17 -3.86
CA ARG A 276 12.35 16.27 -5.33
C ARG A 276 13.64 16.96 -5.72
N ASP A 277 14.19 16.59 -6.87
CA ASP A 277 15.34 17.30 -7.43
C ASP A 277 14.95 18.67 -7.98
N ALA A 278 15.94 19.41 -8.51
CA ALA A 278 15.71 20.73 -9.09
C ALA A 278 14.80 20.72 -10.33
N SER A 279 14.56 19.57 -10.95
CA SER A 279 13.60 19.41 -12.06
C SER A 279 12.17 19.07 -11.59
N GLY A 280 11.99 18.79 -10.30
CA GLY A 280 10.73 18.36 -9.70
C GLY A 280 10.54 16.83 -9.67
N ALA A 281 11.50 16.06 -10.16
CA ALA A 281 11.43 14.60 -10.15
C ALA A 281 11.63 14.04 -8.72
N PRO A 282 10.85 13.02 -8.30
CA PRO A 282 10.92 12.48 -6.94
C PRO A 282 12.22 11.71 -6.73
N LEU A 283 12.95 12.06 -5.67
CA LEU A 283 14.23 11.44 -5.28
C LEU A 283 14.06 10.41 -4.17
N LEU A 284 13.25 10.72 -3.17
CA LEU A 284 13.10 9.94 -1.95
C LEU A 284 11.77 10.31 -1.28
N LEU A 285 11.05 9.32 -0.78
CA LEU A 285 9.99 9.53 0.19
C LEU A 285 10.39 8.92 1.53
N ILE A 286 10.27 9.70 2.60
CA ILE A 286 10.50 9.24 3.98
C ILE A 286 9.18 9.30 4.73
N ALA A 287 8.66 8.14 5.16
CA ALA A 287 7.51 8.04 6.06
C ALA A 287 7.96 7.80 7.51
N PHE A 288 7.31 8.49 8.44
CA PHE A 288 7.62 8.47 9.86
C PHE A 288 6.48 7.84 10.65
N THR A 289 6.74 6.70 11.27
CA THR A 289 5.78 6.12 12.21
C THR A 289 5.92 6.85 13.54
N ALA A 290 5.03 7.82 13.79
CA ALA A 290 5.00 8.59 15.02
C ALA A 290 4.21 7.84 16.12
N GLY A 291 4.78 7.78 17.32
CA GLY A 291 4.08 7.41 18.55
C GLY A 291 3.63 8.65 19.34
N ASP A 292 3.33 8.48 20.62
CA ASP A 292 2.82 9.57 21.46
C ASP A 292 3.83 10.70 21.71
N ALA A 293 5.12 10.40 21.72
CA ALA A 293 6.16 11.38 22.02
C ALA A 293 7.42 11.26 21.15
N THR A 294 7.56 10.14 20.43
CA THR A 294 8.76 9.79 19.70
C THR A 294 8.41 9.18 18.35
N VAL A 295 9.34 9.26 17.40
CA VAL A 295 9.28 8.49 16.16
C VAL A 295 9.76 7.06 16.43
N GLU A 296 8.95 6.07 16.08
CA GLU A 296 9.18 4.65 16.34
C GLU A 296 9.82 3.91 15.16
N ALA A 297 9.59 4.39 13.94
CA ALA A 297 10.19 3.86 12.73
C ALA A 297 10.32 4.92 11.64
N ILE A 298 11.32 4.75 10.78
CA ILE A 298 11.54 5.56 9.57
C ILE A 298 11.60 4.61 8.38
N HIS A 299 10.75 4.85 7.39
CA HIS A 299 10.75 4.08 6.15
C HIS A 299 11.12 5.01 4.98
N ALA A 300 12.21 4.68 4.29
CA ALA A 300 12.77 5.50 3.22
C ALA A 300 12.67 4.74 1.89
N VAL A 301 11.83 5.21 0.96
CA VAL A 301 11.71 4.64 -0.38
C VAL A 301 12.50 5.51 -1.35
N VAL A 302 13.64 4.99 -1.82
CA VAL A 302 14.58 5.66 -2.74
C VAL A 302 14.57 5.04 -4.14
N ASN A 303 13.95 3.87 -4.31
CA ASN A 303 13.83 3.21 -5.61
C ASN A 303 12.99 4.06 -6.59
N PRO A 304 13.57 4.59 -7.69
CA PRO A 304 12.85 5.45 -8.63
C PRO A 304 11.64 4.79 -9.26
N ALA A 305 11.68 3.47 -9.49
CA ALA A 305 10.55 2.73 -10.04
C ALA A 305 9.34 2.76 -9.10
N LYS A 306 9.58 2.81 -7.78
CA LYS A 306 8.53 2.91 -6.74
C LYS A 306 8.09 4.35 -6.45
N LEU A 307 8.72 5.33 -7.07
CA LEU A 307 8.39 6.75 -6.92
C LEU A 307 7.82 7.36 -8.20
N ALA A 308 7.84 6.63 -9.31
CA ALA A 308 7.45 7.13 -10.63
C ALA A 308 6.02 7.70 -10.66
N HIS A 309 5.08 7.13 -9.90
CA HIS A 309 3.70 7.63 -9.80
C HIS A 309 3.59 8.97 -9.06
N LEU A 310 4.64 9.40 -8.33
CA LEU A 310 4.70 10.68 -7.61
C LEU A 310 5.34 11.82 -8.42
N ALA A 311 5.77 11.56 -9.65
CA ALA A 311 6.35 12.58 -10.53
C ALA A 311 5.33 13.59 -11.09
N ARG A 312 4.06 13.48 -10.69
CA ARG A 312 2.96 14.35 -11.12
C ARG A 312 2.85 15.61 -10.26
#